data_AF-A0AAW8BC81-F1
#
_entry.id   AF-A0AAW8BC81-F1
#
_cell.length_a   1.000
_cell.length_b   1.000
_cell.length_c   1.000
_cell.angle_alpha   90.00
_cell.angle_beta   90.00
_cell.angle_gamma   90.00
#
_symmetry.space_group_name_H-M   'P 1'
#
loop_
_entity.id
_entity.type
_entity.pdbx_description
1 polymer ?
#
loop_
_entity_poly.entity_id
_entity_poly.type
_entity_poly.pdbx_seq_one_letter_code
_entity_poly.pdbx_strand_id
1 'polypeptide(L)'
;MDKANKKYKKQVLKSLEELAKTEHVLLETMTNLMLLKELKENKIEFKKGDTFSFEDNIFDYSEDKNVRRIAKLRKKIMKTMQKLVDNSDFKDKEIEFLA
;
A
#
# COMPACT_ATOMS: atom_id res chain seq x y z
N MET A 1 12.17 -24.83 -17.56
CA MET A 1 12.13 -23.34 -17.51
C MET A 1 13.54 -22.82 -17.79
N ASP A 2 13.73 -22.16 -18.93
CA ASP A 2 15.04 -21.64 -19.35
C ASP A 2 15.60 -20.59 -18.41
N LYS A 3 16.94 -20.46 -18.37
CA LYS A 3 17.69 -19.54 -17.50
C LYS A 3 17.18 -18.09 -17.61
N ALA A 4 16.81 -17.65 -18.82
CA ALA A 4 16.26 -16.32 -19.08
C ALA A 4 14.90 -16.12 -18.40
N ASN A 5 14.01 -17.11 -18.50
CA ASN A 5 12.67 -17.06 -17.89
C ASN A 5 12.75 -17.06 -16.35
N LYS A 6 13.68 -17.84 -15.77
CA LYS A 6 13.97 -17.80 -14.33
C LYS A 6 14.48 -16.42 -13.87
N LYS A 7 15.38 -15.81 -14.64
CA LYS A 7 15.91 -14.46 -14.32
C LYS A 7 14.80 -13.41 -14.39
N TYR A 8 13.96 -13.46 -15.42
CA TYR A 8 12.80 -12.58 -15.57
C TYR A 8 11.86 -12.69 -14.36
N LYS A 9 11.42 -13.91 -14.03
CA LYS A 9 10.53 -14.18 -12.88
C LYS A 9 11.10 -13.63 -11.57
N LYS A 10 12.41 -13.80 -11.33
CA LYS A 10 13.10 -13.25 -10.16
C LYS A 10 13.07 -11.71 -10.09
N GLN A 11 13.15 -11.03 -11.23
CA GLN A 11 13.06 -9.56 -11.24
C GLN A 11 11.63 -9.08 -10.99
N VAL A 12 10.63 -9.78 -11.55
CA VAL A 12 9.22 -9.48 -11.26
C VAL A 12 8.93 -9.62 -9.76
N LEU A 13 9.44 -10.67 -9.10
CA LEU A 13 9.30 -10.84 -7.64
C LEU A 13 9.92 -9.68 -6.85
N LYS A 14 11.13 -9.27 -7.20
CA LYS A 14 11.78 -8.11 -6.55
C LYS A 14 10.96 -6.83 -6.71
N SER A 15 10.42 -6.58 -7.90
CA SER A 15 9.53 -5.44 -8.12
C SER A 15 8.26 -5.53 -7.29
N LEU A 16 7.67 -6.72 -7.12
CA LEU A 16 6.53 -6.92 -6.23
C LEU A 16 6.87 -6.62 -4.76
N GLU A 17 8.03 -7.06 -4.27
CA GLU A 17 8.50 -6.74 -2.91
C GLU A 17 8.67 -5.24 -2.68
N GLU A 18 9.25 -4.53 -3.65
CA GLU A 18 9.43 -3.07 -3.58
C GLU A 18 8.09 -2.32 -3.65
N LEU A 19 7.17 -2.77 -4.50
CA LEU A 19 5.83 -2.18 -4.60
C LEU A 19 5.01 -2.42 -3.33
N ALA A 20 5.09 -3.60 -2.72
CA ALA A 20 4.40 -3.89 -1.45
C ALA A 20 4.89 -2.98 -0.31
N LYS A 21 6.22 -2.82 -0.16
CA LYS A 21 6.80 -1.88 0.80
C LYS A 21 6.36 -0.43 0.53
N THR A 22 6.37 -0.04 -0.74
CA THR A 22 5.95 1.31 -1.16
C THR A 22 4.48 1.56 -0.83
N GLU A 23 3.61 0.60 -1.14
CA GLU A 23 2.18 0.65 -0.86
C GLU A 23 1.92 0.85 0.64
N HIS A 24 2.62 0.10 1.49
CA HIS A 24 2.53 0.21 2.94
C HIS A 24 2.96 1.59 3.46
N VAL A 25 4.11 2.08 2.99
CA VAL A 25 4.60 3.43 3.36
C VAL A 25 3.61 4.52 2.94
N LEU A 26 2.96 4.39 1.78
CA LEU A 26 1.93 5.34 1.35
C LEU A 26 0.70 5.30 2.26
N LEU A 27 0.28 4.12 2.71
CA LEU A 27 -0.83 3.97 3.65
C LEU A 27 -0.52 4.64 5.00
N GLU A 28 0.65 4.36 5.58
CA GLU A 28 1.10 5.02 6.81
C GLU A 28 1.17 6.54 6.65
N THR A 29 1.73 7.00 5.53
CA THR A 29 1.85 8.44 5.24
C THR A 29 0.48 9.11 5.20
N MET A 30 -0.49 8.54 4.49
CA MET A 30 -1.85 9.09 4.42
C MET A 30 -2.54 9.08 5.79
N THR A 31 -2.36 8.01 6.55
CA THR A 31 -2.92 7.88 7.91
C THR A 31 -2.37 8.97 8.81
N ASN A 32 -1.05 9.15 8.83
CA ASN A 32 -0.39 10.19 9.62
C ASN A 32 -0.83 11.60 9.20
N LEU A 33 -0.93 11.88 7.90
CA LEU A 33 -1.39 13.18 7.41
C LEU A 33 -2.84 13.48 7.82
N MET A 34 -3.73 12.50 7.72
CA MET A 34 -5.12 12.65 8.17
C MET A 34 -5.20 12.86 9.68
N LEU A 35 -4.53 12.02 10.47
CA LEU A 35 -4.53 12.14 11.92
C LEU A 35 -3.93 13.47 12.39
N LEU A 36 -2.81 13.93 11.81
CA LEU A 36 -2.22 15.22 12.17
C LEU A 36 -3.20 16.39 11.99
N LYS A 37 -4.00 16.36 10.91
CA LYS A 37 -5.02 17.38 10.67
C LYS A 37 -6.17 17.26 11.67
N GLU A 38 -6.75 16.08 11.81
CA GLU A 38 -7.89 15.79 12.71
C GLU A 38 -7.56 16.07 14.18
N LEU A 39 -6.38 15.66 14.65
CA LEU A 39 -5.92 15.90 16.03
C LEU A 39 -5.77 17.39 16.31
N LYS A 40 -5.23 18.14 15.35
CA LYS A 40 -5.02 19.58 15.47
C LYS A 40 -6.34 20.35 15.47
N GLU A 41 -7.29 19.95 14.63
CA GLU A 41 -8.59 20.62 14.50
C GLU A 41 -9.50 20.32 15.70
N ASN A 42 -9.47 19.10 16.22
CA ASN A 42 -10.37 18.65 17.28
C ASN A 42 -9.75 18.64 18.68
N LYS A 43 -8.50 19.09 18.85
CA LYS A 43 -7.73 19.02 20.11
C LYS A 43 -7.74 17.63 20.74
N ILE A 44 -7.72 16.60 19.91
CA ILE A 44 -7.72 15.20 20.35
C ILE A 44 -6.27 14.84 20.71
N GLU A 45 -6.07 14.21 21.87
CA GLU A 45 -4.79 13.63 22.28
C GLU A 45 -4.95 12.10 22.33
N PHE A 46 -4.21 11.37 21.50
CA PHE A 46 -4.17 9.91 21.60
C PHE A 46 -3.35 9.48 22.82
N LYS A 47 -3.91 8.60 23.63
CA LYS A 47 -3.20 7.94 24.73
C LYS A 47 -2.63 6.62 24.26
N LYS A 48 -1.53 6.19 24.90
CA LYS A 48 -0.93 4.89 24.63
C LYS A 48 -1.96 3.79 24.90
N GLY A 49 -2.27 3.00 23.87
CA GLY A 49 -3.27 1.93 23.92
C GLY A 49 -4.58 2.25 23.20
N ASP A 50 -4.79 3.51 22.78
CA ASP A 50 -5.92 3.86 21.94
C ASP A 50 -5.79 3.21 20.56
N THR A 51 -6.91 2.65 20.07
CA THR A 51 -7.00 2.08 18.73
C THR A 51 -7.97 2.91 17.91
N PHE A 52 -7.57 3.26 16.69
CA PHE A 52 -8.46 3.88 15.71
C PHE A 52 -8.61 2.96 14.51
N SER A 53 -9.82 2.87 13.97
CA SER A 53 -10.13 2.02 12.83
C SER A 53 -10.96 2.82 11.84
N PHE A 54 -10.64 2.67 10.56
CA PHE A 54 -11.29 3.36 9.46
C PHE A 54 -11.34 2.45 8.25
N GLU A 55 -12.33 2.68 7.39
CA GLU A 55 -12.39 2.04 6.08
C GLU A 55 -11.34 2.67 5.15
N ASP A 56 -10.73 1.85 4.29
CA ASP A 56 -9.70 2.31 3.34
C ASP A 56 -10.20 3.40 2.38
N ASN A 57 -11.51 3.41 2.10
CA ASN A 57 -12.14 4.43 1.25
C ASN A 57 -12.11 5.84 1.86
N ILE A 58 -11.81 5.99 3.16
CA ILE A 58 -11.79 7.28 3.84
C ILE A 58 -10.81 8.26 3.17
N PHE A 59 -9.69 7.74 2.64
CA PHE A 59 -8.68 8.54 1.98
C PHE A 59 -9.14 9.14 0.65
N ASP A 60 -10.14 8.55 0.00
CA ASP A 60 -10.69 9.06 -1.26
C ASP A 60 -11.47 10.36 -1.07
N TYR A 61 -12.04 10.53 0.12
CA TYR A 61 -12.91 11.65 0.50
C TYR A 61 -12.24 12.63 1.46
N SER A 62 -10.99 12.36 1.86
CA SER A 62 -10.20 13.27 2.69
C SER A 62 -10.23 14.69 2.12
N GLU A 63 -10.42 15.69 2.97
CA GLU A 63 -10.41 17.10 2.55
C GLU A 63 -9.04 17.52 1.98
N ASP A 64 -7.96 16.87 2.43
CA ASP A 64 -6.61 17.11 1.92
C ASP A 64 -6.43 16.55 0.49
N LYS A 65 -6.20 17.45 -0.46
CA LYS A 65 -5.98 17.10 -1.88
C LYS A 65 -4.76 16.19 -2.08
N ASN A 66 -3.73 16.31 -1.25
CA ASN A 66 -2.53 15.49 -1.33
C ASN A 66 -2.80 14.06 -0.86
N VAL A 67 -3.54 13.89 0.24
CA VAL A 67 -4.01 12.57 0.69
C VAL A 67 -4.80 11.88 -0.43
N ARG A 68 -5.76 12.58 -1.06
CA ARG A 68 -6.53 12.02 -2.20
C ARG A 68 -5.65 11.63 -3.39
N ARG A 69 -4.58 12.38 -3.67
CA ARG A 69 -3.62 12.05 -4.75
C ARG A 69 -2.82 10.80 -4.42
N ILE A 70 -2.34 10.67 -3.19
CA ILE A 70 -1.60 9.50 -2.72
C ILE A 70 -2.51 8.26 -2.74
N ALA A 71 -3.76 8.38 -2.30
CA ALA A 71 -4.75 7.30 -2.30
C ALA A 71 -4.97 6.75 -3.73
N LYS A 72 -5.12 7.66 -4.70
CA LYS A 72 -5.23 7.28 -6.13
C LYS A 72 -3.99 6.56 -6.65
N LEU A 73 -2.78 6.98 -6.25
CA LEU A 73 -1.55 6.30 -6.63
C LEU A 73 -1.46 4.91 -6.00
N ARG A 74 -1.73 4.79 -4.70
CA ARG A 74 -1.73 3.53 -3.97
C ARG A 74 -2.64 2.48 -4.62
N LYS A 75 -3.87 2.86 -4.99
CA LYS A 75 -4.80 1.98 -5.74
C LYS A 75 -4.25 1.55 -7.10
N LYS A 76 -3.51 2.40 -7.80
CA LYS A 76 -2.86 2.03 -9.07
C LYS A 76 -1.71 1.04 -8.83
N ILE A 77 -0.94 1.20 -7.75
CA ILE A 77 0.10 0.26 -7.34
C ILE A 77 -0.51 -1.11 -7.06
N MET A 78 -1.55 -1.19 -6.20
CA MET A 78 -2.23 -2.45 -5.87
C MET A 78 -2.78 -3.16 -7.12
N LYS A 79 -3.47 -2.42 -8.00
CA LYS A 79 -3.96 -2.98 -9.28
C LYS A 79 -2.83 -3.48 -10.18
N THR A 80 -1.67 -2.83 -10.15
CA THR A 80 -0.50 -3.25 -10.94
C THR A 80 0.13 -4.50 -10.34
N MET A 81 0.28 -4.56 -9.02
CA MET A 81 0.75 -5.75 -8.32
C MET A 81 -0.14 -6.96 -8.60
N GLN A 82 -1.46 -6.80 -8.51
CA GLN A 82 -2.40 -7.88 -8.85
C GLN A 82 -2.18 -8.38 -10.28
N LYS A 83 -2.07 -7.48 -11.26
CA LYS A 83 -1.78 -7.86 -12.65
C LYS A 83 -0.42 -8.56 -12.81
N LEU A 84 0.61 -8.17 -12.06
CA LEU A 84 1.92 -8.82 -12.11
C LEU A 84 1.84 -10.24 -11.56
N VAL A 85 1.03 -10.47 -10.52
CA VAL A 85 0.74 -11.79 -9.98
C VAL A 85 -0.08 -12.61 -10.98
N ASP A 86 -1.21 -12.09 -11.47
CA ASP A 86 -2.12 -12.81 -12.38
C ASP A 86 -1.45 -13.25 -13.70
N ASN A 87 -0.53 -12.42 -14.21
CA ASN A 87 0.20 -12.71 -15.45
C ASN A 87 1.48 -13.53 -15.24
N SER A 88 1.74 -13.97 -14.01
CA SER A 88 2.92 -14.75 -13.66
C SER A 88 2.51 -16.06 -13.00
N ASP A 89 3.16 -17.16 -13.37
CA ASP A 89 2.96 -18.47 -12.75
C ASP A 89 3.76 -18.57 -11.42
N PHE A 90 3.40 -17.74 -10.44
CA PHE A 90 3.99 -17.75 -9.09
C PHE A 90 3.35 -18.84 -8.23
N LYS A 91 4.18 -19.52 -7.44
CA LYS A 91 3.69 -20.37 -6.35
C LYS A 91 3.34 -19.48 -5.15
N ASP A 92 2.37 -19.89 -4.34
CA ASP A 92 1.97 -19.16 -3.13
C ASP A 92 3.16 -18.81 -2.21
N LYS A 93 4.10 -19.77 -2.03
CA LYS A 93 5.33 -19.57 -1.24
C LYS A 93 6.25 -18.46 -1.78
N GLU A 94 6.17 -18.14 -3.08
CA GLU A 94 6.97 -17.09 -3.70
C GLU A 94 6.35 -15.70 -3.47
N ILE A 95 5.07 -15.62 -3.06
CA ILE A 95 4.32 -14.37 -2.89
C ILE A 95 3.71 -14.22 -1.49
N GLU A 96 4.16 -15.03 -0.52
CA GLU A 96 3.73 -15.00 0.89
C GLU A 96 3.80 -13.59 1.51
N PHE A 97 4.78 -12.79 1.11
CA PHE A 97 4.96 -11.42 1.59
C PHE A 97 3.86 -10.44 1.15
N LEU A 98 2.96 -10.87 0.25
CA LEU A 98 1.78 -10.10 -0.18
C LEU A 98 0.51 -10.43 0.61
N ALA A 99 0.53 -11.48 1.44
CA ALA A 99 -0.59 -11.91 2.28
C ALA A 99 -0.58 -11.18 3.63
#